data_AF-A0A5D4SQS9-F1
#
_entry.id   AF-A0A5D4SQS9-F1
#
_cell.length_a   1.000
_cell.length_b   1.000
_cell.length_c   1.000
_cell.angle_alpha   90.00
_cell.angle_beta   90.00
_cell.angle_gamma   90.00
#
_symmetry.space_group_name_H-M   'P 1'
#
loop_
_entity.id
_entity.type
_entity.pdbx_description
1 polymer ?
#
loop_
_entity_poly.entity_id
_entity_poly.type
_entity_poly.pdbx_seq_one_letter_code
_entity_poly.pdbx_strand_id
1 'polypeptide(L)'
;METIEIGSFNLKVDLLVSLLSLLIVHLFFFFHLKNRQEFRKTFEDKLFTAVLIWFLLYKFGRLLFQPSLLWTNPLGLLYFNGGIKEAILGLLGAALYFTGQCRKQGWAAREMVYLVIYALFTFLCGFWLLSILYIFIK
;
A
#
# COMPACT_ATOMS: atom_id res chain seq x y z
N MET A 1 -0.03 -15.59 -13.61
CA MET A 1 -0.67 -14.34 -14.07
C MET A 1 0.22 -13.74 -15.11
N GLU A 2 -0.37 -13.33 -16.23
CA GLU A 2 0.34 -13.08 -17.48
C GLU A 2 1.32 -11.92 -17.36
N THR A 3 2.49 -12.11 -17.93
CA THR A 3 3.54 -11.10 -18.06
C THR A 3 3.51 -10.59 -19.47
N ILE A 4 3.43 -9.27 -19.63
CA ILE A 4 3.71 -8.64 -20.91
C ILE A 4 5.23 -8.50 -20.95
N GLU A 5 5.87 -9.33 -21.76
CA GLU A 5 7.32 -9.30 -21.97
C GLU A 5 7.63 -8.26 -23.04
N ILE A 6 8.23 -7.14 -22.65
CA ILE A 6 8.82 -6.18 -23.59
C ILE A 6 10.34 -6.40 -23.52
N GLY A 7 10.86 -7.30 -24.35
CA GLY A 7 12.28 -7.68 -24.34
C GLY A 7 12.67 -8.38 -23.02
N SER A 8 13.60 -7.80 -22.26
CA SER A 8 14.02 -8.32 -20.93
C SER A 8 13.14 -7.82 -19.77
N PHE A 9 12.16 -6.94 -20.05
CA PHE A 9 11.30 -6.34 -19.04
C PHE A 9 9.99 -7.14 -18.91
N ASN A 10 9.89 -7.92 -17.83
CA ASN A 10 8.70 -8.68 -17.48
C ASN A 10 7.74 -7.82 -16.67
N LEU A 11 6.79 -7.15 -17.34
CA LEU A 11 5.78 -6.36 -16.66
C LEU A 11 4.58 -7.25 -16.32
N LYS A 12 4.43 -7.58 -15.03
CA LYS A 12 3.26 -8.31 -14.53
C LYS A 12 2.02 -7.45 -14.71
N VAL A 13 1.01 -7.97 -15.41
CA VAL A 13 -0.27 -7.27 -15.61
C VAL A 13 -0.90 -6.88 -14.26
N ASP A 14 -0.69 -7.70 -13.22
CA ASP A 14 -1.15 -7.42 -11.86
C ASP A 14 -0.63 -6.08 -11.30
N LEU A 15 0.60 -5.67 -11.65
CA LEU A 15 1.16 -4.38 -11.23
C LEU A 15 0.45 -3.22 -11.92
N LEU A 16 0.14 -3.37 -13.21
CA LEU A 16 -0.63 -2.39 -13.98
C LEU A 16 -2.04 -2.23 -13.40
N VAL A 17 -2.74 -3.34 -13.16
CA VAL A 17 -4.09 -3.35 -12.58
C VAL A 17 -4.10 -2.74 -11.18
N SER A 18 -3.08 -3.04 -10.36
CA SER A 18 -2.92 -2.44 -9.03
C SER A 18 -2.70 -0.93 -9.08
N LEU A 19 -1.87 -0.44 -10.01
CA LEU A 19 -1.64 1.00 -10.21
C LEU A 19 -2.92 1.73 -10.64
N LEU A 20 -3.66 1.15 -11.59
CA LEU A 20 -4.95 1.71 -12.03
C LEU A 20 -5.98 1.72 -10.88
N SER A 21 -5.99 0.69 -10.05
CA SER A 21 -6.87 0.62 -8.88
C SER A 21 -6.55 1.70 -7.84
N LEU A 22 -5.25 1.99 -7.63
CA LEU A 22 -4.83 3.11 -6.78
C LEU A 22 -5.29 4.47 -7.34
N LEU A 23 -5.26 4.66 -8.67
CA LEU A 23 -5.78 5.88 -9.29
C LEU A 23 -7.29 6.04 -9.05
N ILE A 24 -8.06 4.96 -9.12
CA ILE A 24 -9.50 4.98 -8.82
C ILE A 24 -9.75 5.43 -7.38
N VAL A 25 -8.98 4.91 -6.41
CA VAL A 25 -9.07 5.30 -5.00
C VAL A 25 -8.74 6.78 -4.81
N HIS A 26 -7.70 7.28 -5.48
CA HIS A 26 -7.34 8.70 -5.41
C HIS A 26 -8.43 9.59 -6.00
N LEU A 27 -9.01 9.22 -7.14
CA LEU A 27 -10.15 9.93 -7.72
C LEU A 27 -11.34 9.95 -6.76
N PHE A 28 -11.63 8.82 -6.12
CA PHE A 28 -12.69 8.71 -5.13
C PHE A 28 -12.49 9.67 -3.96
N PHE A 29 -11.29 9.72 -3.38
CA PHE A 29 -10.97 10.69 -2.32
C PHE A 29 -11.07 12.13 -2.80
N PHE A 30 -10.69 12.40 -4.04
CA PHE A 30 -10.81 13.72 -4.64
C PHE A 30 -12.27 14.19 -4.69
N PHE A 31 -13.20 13.32 -5.12
CA PHE A 31 -14.63 13.63 -5.16
C PHE A 31 -15.28 13.67 -3.77
N HIS A 32 -14.99 12.69 -2.91
CA HIS A 32 -15.69 12.52 -1.63
C HIS A 32 -15.28 13.56 -0.58
N LEU A 33 -14.02 14.00 -0.60
CA LEU A 33 -13.48 14.99 0.35
C LEU A 33 -13.23 16.36 -0.32
N LYS A 34 -13.90 16.65 -1.44
CA LYS A 34 -13.76 17.92 -2.18
C LYS A 34 -13.98 19.15 -1.28
N ASN A 35 -14.93 19.06 -0.34
CA ASN A 35 -15.27 20.15 0.59
C ASN A 35 -14.31 20.26 1.79
N ARG A 36 -13.40 19.30 2.01
CA ARG A 36 -12.42 19.29 3.10
C ARG A 36 -11.00 19.06 2.57
N GLN A 37 -10.56 19.95 1.67
CA GLN A 37 -9.30 19.79 0.94
C GLN A 37 -8.06 19.68 1.86
N GLU A 38 -8.00 20.48 2.93
CA GLU A 38 -6.89 20.43 3.91
C GLU A 38 -6.83 19.10 4.66
N PHE A 39 -8.00 18.59 5.07
CA PHE A 39 -8.10 17.26 5.68
C PHE A 39 -7.69 16.17 4.69
N ARG A 40 -8.15 16.23 3.43
CA ARG A 40 -7.79 15.27 2.39
C ARG A 40 -6.28 15.20 2.18
N LYS A 41 -5.63 16.34 1.96
CA LYS A 41 -4.17 16.40 1.75
C LYS A 41 -3.41 15.80 2.94
N THR A 42 -3.80 16.18 4.15
CA THR A 42 -3.17 15.69 5.37
C THR A 42 -3.40 14.19 5.54
N PHE A 43 -4.61 13.71 5.27
CA PHE A 43 -4.97 12.29 5.35
C PHE A 43 -4.19 11.46 4.33
N GLU A 44 -4.15 11.89 3.07
CA GLU A 44 -3.38 11.23 2.00
C GLU A 44 -1.88 11.20 2.33
N ASP A 45 -1.29 12.28 2.84
CA ASP A 45 0.10 12.33 3.27
C ASP A 45 0.39 11.33 4.41
N LYS A 46 -0.46 11.28 5.44
CA LYS A 46 -0.29 10.34 6.55
C LYS A 46 -0.54 8.90 6.15
N LEU A 47 -1.50 8.65 5.26
CA LEU A 47 -1.76 7.32 4.72
C LEU A 47 -0.58 6.84 3.86
N PHE A 48 -0.06 7.71 2.98
CA PHE A 48 1.12 7.41 2.16
C PHE A 48 2.34 7.12 3.04
N THR A 49 2.56 7.92 4.08
CA THR A 49 3.63 7.68 5.05
C THR A 49 3.45 6.34 5.77
N ALA A 50 2.21 5.97 6.14
CA ALA A 50 1.93 4.68 6.77
C ALA A 50 2.21 3.51 5.83
N VAL A 51 1.83 3.63 4.55
CA VAL A 51 2.15 2.63 3.51
C VAL A 51 3.67 2.53 3.29
N LEU A 52 4.39 3.65 3.30
CA LEU A 52 5.86 3.63 3.23
C LEU A 52 6.48 2.93 4.44
N ILE A 53 5.98 3.18 5.66
CA ILE A 53 6.43 2.48 6.87
C ILE A 53 6.17 0.98 6.73
N TRP A 54 4.97 0.59 6.27
CA TRP A 54 4.64 -0.80 5.99
C TRP A 54 5.62 -1.42 5.01
N PHE A 55 5.87 -0.75 3.88
CA PHE A 55 6.77 -1.22 2.82
C PHE A 55 8.22 -1.36 3.31
N LEU A 56 8.71 -0.38 4.06
CA LEU A 56 10.05 -0.43 4.65
C LEU A 56 10.18 -1.57 5.65
N LEU A 57 9.21 -1.76 6.55
CA LEU A 57 9.22 -2.85 7.51
C LEU A 57 9.00 -4.22 6.84
N TYR A 58 8.24 -4.30 5.75
CA TYR A 58 8.10 -5.52 4.96
C TYR A 58 9.43 -5.89 4.28
N LYS A 59 10.10 -4.91 3.67
CA LYS A 59 11.35 -5.12 2.91
C LYS A 59 12.55 -5.36 3.83
N PHE A 60 12.68 -4.55 4.87
CA PHE A 60 13.81 -4.55 5.79
C PHE A 60 13.52 -5.26 7.11
N GLY A 61 12.28 -5.70 7.38
CA GLY A 61 11.93 -6.39 8.63
C GLY A 61 12.75 -7.65 8.87
N ARG A 62 13.22 -8.31 7.81
CA ARG A 62 14.12 -9.47 7.93
C ARG A 62 15.42 -9.12 8.66
N LEU A 63 15.89 -7.88 8.59
CA LEU A 63 17.05 -7.40 9.37
C LEU A 63 16.81 -7.49 10.87
N LEU A 64 15.57 -7.25 11.31
CA LEU A 64 15.20 -7.31 12.72
C LEU A 64 15.18 -8.75 13.23
N PHE A 65 14.83 -9.72 12.37
CA PHE A 65 14.74 -11.13 12.74
C PHE A 65 16.03 -11.92 12.49
N GLN A 66 16.87 -11.51 11.52
CA GLN A 66 18.13 -12.16 11.18
C GLN A 66 19.22 -11.12 10.90
N PRO A 67 19.78 -10.50 11.96
CA PRO A 67 20.77 -9.43 11.82
C PRO A 67 22.12 -9.93 11.26
N SER A 68 22.39 -11.24 11.34
CA SER A 68 23.62 -11.85 10.80
C SER A 68 23.77 -11.65 9.28
N LEU A 69 22.65 -11.47 8.56
CA LEU A 69 22.62 -11.20 7.12
C LEU A 69 23.32 -9.90 6.72
N LEU A 70 23.39 -8.91 7.62
CA LEU A 70 24.11 -7.65 7.36
C LEU A 70 25.60 -7.90 7.10
N TRP A 71 26.17 -8.87 7.82
CA TRP A 71 27.60 -9.17 7.75
C TRP A 71 27.94 -10.27 6.75
N THR A 72 27.00 -11.17 6.44
CA THR A 72 27.25 -12.29 5.52
C THR A 72 26.88 -11.98 4.07
N ASN A 73 25.81 -11.22 3.81
CA ASN A 73 25.38 -10.92 2.45
C ASN A 73 24.62 -9.59 2.34
N PRO A 74 25.33 -8.45 2.39
CA PRO A 74 24.72 -7.12 2.36
C PRO A 74 23.99 -6.81 1.05
N LEU A 75 24.45 -7.36 -0.07
CA LEU A 75 23.78 -7.18 -1.37
C LEU A 75 22.50 -8.04 -1.48
N GLY A 76 22.47 -9.21 -0.84
CA GLY A 76 21.29 -10.07 -0.79
C GLY A 76 20.04 -9.40 -0.22
N LEU A 77 20.20 -8.40 0.66
CA LEU A 77 19.11 -7.60 1.23
C LEU A 77 18.23 -6.91 0.19
N LEU A 78 18.79 -6.50 -0.94
CA LEU A 78 18.02 -5.85 -2.01
C LEU A 78 17.13 -6.84 -2.76
N TYR A 79 17.55 -8.11 -2.81
CA TYR A 79 16.88 -9.19 -3.52
C TYR A 79 15.90 -9.98 -2.66
N PHE A 80 15.98 -9.87 -1.33
CA PHE A 80 15.03 -10.54 -0.45
C PHE A 80 13.64 -9.94 -0.54
N ASN A 81 12.66 -10.80 -0.78
CA ASN A 81 11.27 -10.47 -0.64
C ASN A 81 10.83 -10.76 0.81
N GLY A 82 10.09 -9.82 1.40
CA GLY A 82 9.54 -9.96 2.75
C GLY A 82 8.66 -11.20 2.85
N GLY A 83 8.69 -11.86 4.01
CA GLY A 83 7.78 -12.95 4.31
C GLY A 83 6.51 -12.45 5.00
N ILE A 84 5.67 -13.41 5.40
CA ILE A 84 4.43 -13.14 6.14
C ILE A 84 4.72 -12.47 7.49
N LYS A 85 5.81 -12.85 8.17
CA LYS A 85 6.19 -12.29 9.48
C LYS A 85 6.53 -10.79 9.36
N GLU A 86 7.31 -10.44 8.34
CA GLU A 86 7.70 -9.07 8.03
C GLU A 86 6.49 -8.24 7.58
N ALA A 87 5.55 -8.84 6.84
CA ALA A 87 4.29 -8.18 6.45
C ALA A 87 3.40 -7.84 7.66
N ILE A 88 3.29 -8.75 8.63
CA ILE A 88 2.53 -8.52 9.87
C ILE A 88 3.21 -7.41 10.70
N LEU A 89 4.54 -7.46 10.82
CA LEU A 89 5.31 -6.43 11.53
C LEU A 89 5.10 -5.04 10.88
N GLY A 90 5.17 -4.97 9.55
CA GLY A 90 4.89 -3.75 8.81
C GLY A 90 3.47 -3.25 9.03
N LEU A 91 2.49 -4.15 9.07
CA LEU A 91 1.09 -3.79 9.28
C LEU A 91 0.87 -3.19 10.67
N LEU A 92 1.46 -3.80 11.69
CA LEU A 92 1.44 -3.28 13.06
C LEU A 92 2.13 -1.91 13.15
N GLY A 93 3.31 -1.75 12.55
CA GLY A 93 4.03 -0.48 12.53
C GLY A 93 3.26 0.64 11.84
N ALA A 94 2.67 0.36 10.68
CA ALA A 94 1.84 1.31 9.96
C ALA A 94 0.57 1.68 10.73
N ALA A 95 -0.11 0.70 11.34
CA ALA A 95 -1.30 0.94 12.14
C ALA A 95 -1.00 1.81 13.39
N LEU A 96 0.10 1.52 14.09
CA LEU A 96 0.54 2.30 15.26
C LEU A 96 0.90 3.74 14.88
N TYR A 97 1.62 3.92 13.77
CA TYR A 97 1.94 5.25 13.26
C TYR A 97 0.68 6.04 12.90
N PHE A 98 -0.20 5.42 12.10
CA PHE A 98 -1.39 6.09 11.58
C PHE A 98 -2.38 6.45 12.69
N THR A 99 -2.65 5.52 13.61
CA THR A 99 -3.48 5.80 14.80
C THR A 99 -2.86 6.88 15.70
N GLY A 100 -1.54 6.86 15.89
CA GLY A 100 -0.81 7.90 16.63
C GLY A 100 -0.96 9.29 16.01
N GLN A 101 -0.85 9.38 14.68
CA GLN A 101 -1.03 10.65 13.96
C GLN A 101 -2.48 11.15 14.01
N CYS A 102 -3.47 10.26 13.91
CA CYS A 102 -4.87 10.63 14.03
C CYS A 102 -5.20 11.22 15.42
N ARG A 103 -4.61 10.67 16.49
CA ARG A 103 -4.75 11.23 17.84
C ARG A 103 -4.14 12.63 17.96
N LYS A 104 -3.00 12.88 17.32
CA LYS A 104 -2.35 14.21 17.30
C LYS A 104 -3.16 15.25 16.53
N GLN A 105 -3.88 14.83 15.49
CA GLN A 105 -4.69 15.68 14.61
C GLN A 105 -6.14 15.88 15.12
N GLY A 106 -6.53 15.19 16.20
CA GLY A 106 -7.89 15.30 16.76
C GLY A 106 -8.99 14.70 15.88
N TRP A 107 -8.65 13.83 14.93
CA TRP A 107 -9.63 13.24 14.02
C TRP A 107 -10.51 12.21 14.74
N ALA A 108 -11.81 12.21 14.44
CA ALA A 108 -12.72 11.21 14.98
C ALA A 108 -12.31 9.82 14.48
N ALA A 109 -11.97 8.91 15.40
CA ALA A 109 -11.54 7.55 15.07
C ALA A 109 -12.56 6.81 14.19
N ARG A 110 -13.85 7.11 14.35
CA ARG A 110 -14.93 6.57 13.53
C ARG A 110 -14.79 6.98 12.07
N GLU A 111 -14.62 8.27 11.78
CA GLU A 111 -14.44 8.78 10.41
C GLU A 111 -13.20 8.17 9.75
N MET A 112 -12.10 8.02 10.50
CA MET A 112 -10.87 7.38 10.02
C MET A 112 -11.09 5.92 9.60
N VAL A 113 -11.71 5.11 10.47
CA VAL A 113 -11.98 3.70 10.17
C VAL A 113 -12.91 3.59 8.97
N TYR A 114 -13.93 4.44 8.85
CA TYR A 114 -14.77 4.49 7.66
C TYR A 114 -13.95 4.79 6.40
N LEU A 115 -13.12 5.83 6.39
CA LEU A 115 -12.33 6.20 5.21
C LEU A 115 -11.34 5.11 4.79
N VAL A 116 -10.68 4.44 5.76
CA VAL A 116 -9.76 3.33 5.47
C VAL A 116 -10.51 2.12 4.91
N ILE A 117 -11.64 1.74 5.50
CA ILE A 117 -12.46 0.63 5.02
C ILE A 117 -13.01 0.92 3.62
N TYR A 118 -13.52 2.14 3.39
CA TYR A 118 -14.00 2.55 2.08
C TYR A 118 -12.88 2.56 1.05
N ALA A 119 -11.68 3.05 1.39
CA ALA A 119 -10.54 3.00 0.48
C ALA A 119 -10.14 1.58 0.10
N LEU A 120 -10.11 0.66 1.09
CA LEU A 120 -9.84 -0.75 0.85
C LEU A 120 -10.92 -1.39 -0.03
N PHE A 121 -12.19 -1.08 0.24
CA PHE A 121 -13.30 -1.60 -0.54
C PHE A 121 -13.27 -1.09 -1.99
N THR A 122 -13.06 0.21 -2.20
CA THR A 122 -12.90 0.82 -3.52
C THR A 122 -11.69 0.25 -4.27
N PHE A 123 -10.57 0.04 -3.57
CA PHE A 123 -9.39 -0.61 -4.15
C PHE A 123 -9.70 -2.03 -4.62
N LEU A 124 -10.31 -2.85 -3.76
CA LEU A 124 -10.65 -4.25 -4.08
C LEU A 124 -11.66 -4.34 -5.21
N CYS A 125 -12.71 -3.52 -5.20
CA CYS A 125 -13.68 -3.45 -6.28
C CYS A 125 -13.04 -2.98 -7.60
N GLY A 126 -12.20 -1.95 -7.57
CA GLY A 126 -11.47 -1.46 -8.74
C GLY A 126 -10.55 -2.53 -9.32
N PHE A 127 -9.80 -3.21 -8.45
CA PHE A 127 -8.91 -4.29 -8.84
C PHE A 127 -9.67 -5.45 -9.48
N TRP A 128 -10.76 -5.89 -8.86
CA TRP A 128 -11.60 -6.96 -9.39
C TRP A 128 -12.25 -6.59 -10.73
N LEU A 129 -12.82 -5.38 -10.85
CA LEU A 129 -13.45 -4.91 -12.08
C LEU A 129 -12.44 -4.84 -13.24
N LEU A 130 -11.27 -4.25 -12.99
CA LEU A 130 -10.21 -4.16 -14.00
C LEU A 130 -9.65 -5.54 -14.37
N SER A 131 -9.53 -6.44 -13.39
CA SER A 131 -9.10 -7.82 -13.64
C SER A 131 -10.11 -8.58 -14.51
N ILE A 132 -11.42 -8.40 -14.27
CA ILE A 132 -12.47 -9.00 -15.11
C ILE A 132 -12.41 -8.41 -16.52
N LEU A 133 -12.35 -7.08 -16.65
CA LEU A 133 -12.28 -6.42 -17.96
C LEU A 133 -11.06 -6.90 -18.78
N TYR A 134 -9.90 -7.07 -18.13
CA TYR A 134 -8.72 -7.60 -18.79
C TYR A 134 -8.94 -9.02 -19.32
N ILE A 135 -9.58 -9.89 -18.53
CA ILE A 135 -9.90 -11.27 -18.94
C ILE A 135 -10.88 -11.29 -20.12
N PHE A 136 -11.82 -10.35 -20.20
CA PHE A 136 -12.81 -10.28 -21.28
C PHE A 136 -12.29 -9.67 -22.59
N ILE A 137 -11.28 -8.79 -22.52
CA ILE A 137 -10.66 -8.15 -23.70
C ILE A 137 -9.69 -9.10 -24.41
N LYS A 138 -9.19 -10.11 -23.70
CA LYS A 138 -8.29 -11.13 -24.21
C LYS A 138 -9.05 -12.31 -24.81
#